data_AF-A0A6J5XTJ8-F1
#
_entry.id   AF-A0A6J5XTJ8-F1
#
_cell.length_a   1.000
_cell.length_b   1.000
_cell.length_c   1.000
_cell.angle_alpha   90.00
_cell.angle_beta   90.00
_cell.angle_gamma   90.00
#
_symmetry.space_group_name_H-M   'P 1'
#
loop_
_entity.id
_entity.type
_entity.pdbx_description
1 polymer ?
#
loop_
_entity_poly.entity_id
_entity_poly.type
_entity_poly.pdbx_seq_one_letter_code
_entity_poly.pdbx_strand_id
1 'polypeptide(L)'
;MIFDINHPILLDFLEEFATTFNGNKWGHNGPYLVSRVIARLEGSGRSLDYNLTILPPEAFYPLDWIRIHRIFRKPERESESKAVEITLNELITRETYAVHLWNKRSRQLAIGEGSVMARLISEHCVICQDRYVS
;
A
#
# COMPACT_ATOMS: atom_id res chain seq x y z
N MET A 1 -6.21 3.00 8.05
CA MET A 1 -7.51 2.61 8.64
C MET A 1 -8.06 3.82 9.36
N ILE A 2 -9.36 4.09 9.23
CA ILE A 2 -10.04 5.22 9.85
C ILE A 2 -11.28 4.66 10.52
N PHE A 3 -11.44 4.92 11.81
CA PHE A 3 -12.56 4.44 12.61
C PHE A 3 -13.02 5.55 13.54
N ASP A 4 -14.31 5.58 13.83
CA ASP A 4 -14.85 6.40 14.90
C ASP A 4 -14.31 5.92 16.27
N ILE A 5 -14.25 6.84 17.23
CA ILE A 5 -13.94 6.48 18.62
C ILE A 5 -14.97 5.45 19.09
N ASN A 6 -14.50 4.36 19.69
CA ASN A 6 -15.31 3.22 20.15
C ASN A 6 -16.01 2.43 19.04
N HIS A 7 -15.55 2.50 17.78
CA HIS A 7 -16.08 1.63 16.75
C HIS A 7 -15.93 0.14 17.16
N PRO A 8 -17.01 -0.66 17.16
CA PRO A 8 -17.01 -1.98 17.81
C PRO A 8 -16.00 -2.97 17.21
N ILE A 9 -15.68 -2.85 15.91
CA ILE A 9 -14.68 -3.71 15.27
C ILE A 9 -13.28 -3.60 15.90
N LEU A 10 -12.97 -2.47 16.55
CA LEU A 10 -11.68 -2.29 17.21
C LEU A 10 -11.50 -3.31 18.34
N LEU A 11 -12.59 -3.67 19.03
CA LEU A 11 -12.56 -4.72 20.04
C LEU A 11 -12.26 -6.08 19.41
N ASP A 12 -12.89 -6.42 18.29
CA ASP A 12 -12.62 -7.67 17.56
C ASP A 12 -11.15 -7.78 17.11
N PHE A 13 -10.55 -6.65 16.68
CA PHE A 13 -9.12 -6.63 16.34
C PHE A 13 -8.22 -6.83 17.56
N LEU A 14 -8.56 -6.21 18.70
CA LEU A 14 -7.81 -6.38 19.95
C LEU A 14 -7.90 -7.82 20.47
N GLU A 15 -9.09 -8.41 20.44
CA GLU A 15 -9.31 -9.80 20.82
C GLU A 15 -8.56 -10.78 19.91
N GLU A 16 -8.63 -10.57 18.58
CA GLU A 16 -7.86 -11.37 17.62
C GLU A 16 -6.36 -11.24 17.86
N PHE A 17 -5.86 -10.04 18.15
CA PHE A 17 -4.45 -9.82 18.44
C PHE A 17 -4.04 -10.58 19.70
N ALA A 18 -4.80 -10.44 20.79
CA ALA A 18 -4.49 -11.04 22.08
C ALA A 18 -4.51 -12.58 22.04
N THR A 19 -5.45 -13.17 21.30
CA THR A 19 -5.67 -14.62 21.28
C THR A 19 -4.82 -15.36 20.24
N THR A 20 -4.44 -14.69 19.15
CA THR A 20 -3.75 -15.33 18.01
C THR A 20 -2.35 -14.81 17.76
N PHE A 21 -1.78 -14.02 18.69
CA PHE A 21 -0.48 -13.40 18.52
C PHE A 21 0.60 -14.39 18.03
N ASN A 22 1.33 -14.01 16.99
CA ASN A 22 2.43 -14.81 16.47
C ASN A 22 3.62 -13.92 16.10
N GLY A 23 4.61 -13.85 17.00
CA GLY A 23 5.83 -13.07 16.78
C GLY A 23 6.74 -13.59 15.66
N ASN A 24 6.53 -14.82 15.18
CA ASN A 24 7.37 -15.44 14.15
C ASN A 24 6.90 -15.11 12.72
N LYS A 25 5.73 -14.48 12.55
CA LYS A 25 5.14 -14.18 11.24
C LYS A 25 4.90 -12.68 11.08
N TRP A 26 5.71 -12.03 10.23
CA TRP A 26 5.75 -10.57 10.06
C TRP A 26 4.39 -9.91 9.78
N GLY A 27 3.54 -10.50 8.94
CA GLY A 27 2.22 -9.93 8.61
C GLY A 27 1.07 -10.41 9.50
N HIS A 28 1.31 -11.40 10.38
CA HIS A 28 0.23 -12.13 11.07
C HIS A 28 -0.56 -11.26 12.04
N ASN A 29 0.12 -10.37 12.75
CA ASN A 29 -0.46 -9.49 13.77
C ASN A 29 -0.93 -8.14 13.21
N GLY A 30 -0.70 -7.87 11.92
CA GLY A 30 -1.01 -6.61 11.27
C GLY A 30 -2.03 -6.80 10.14
N PRO A 31 -1.65 -6.63 8.86
CA PRO A 31 -2.60 -6.74 7.75
C PRO A 31 -3.41 -8.04 7.74
N TYR A 32 -2.78 -9.19 8.03
CA TYR A 32 -3.49 -10.47 8.02
C TYR A 32 -4.42 -10.67 9.21
N LEU A 33 -4.18 -9.96 10.32
CA LEU A 33 -5.14 -9.94 11.43
C LEU A 33 -6.45 -9.31 10.96
N VAL A 34 -6.36 -8.15 10.30
CA VAL A 34 -7.52 -7.45 9.74
C VAL A 34 -8.26 -8.36 8.76
N SER A 35 -7.55 -9.00 7.82
CA SER A 35 -8.17 -9.93 6.87
C SER A 35 -8.90 -11.10 7.54
N ARG A 36 -8.35 -11.68 8.62
CA ARG A 36 -9.01 -12.79 9.34
C ARG A 36 -10.29 -12.34 10.04
N VAL A 37 -10.28 -11.19 10.70
CA VAL A 37 -11.48 -10.64 11.36
C VAL A 37 -12.56 -10.33 10.33
N ILE A 38 -12.21 -9.67 9.24
CA ILE A 38 -13.15 -9.37 8.15
C ILE A 38 -13.76 -10.64 7.55
N ALA A 39 -12.93 -11.64 7.20
CA ALA A 39 -13.42 -12.88 6.62
C ALA A 39 -14.38 -13.64 7.58
N ARG A 40 -14.11 -13.59 8.89
CA ARG A 40 -15.00 -14.15 9.91
C ARG A 40 -16.34 -13.40 9.97
N LEU A 41 -16.32 -12.07 9.89
CA LEU A 41 -17.53 -11.24 9.88
C LEU A 41 -18.38 -11.51 8.64
N GLU A 42 -17.78 -11.57 7.46
CA GLU A 42 -18.45 -11.90 6.20
C GLU A 42 -19.08 -13.29 6.24
N GLY A 43 -18.35 -14.31 6.70
CA GLY A 43 -18.88 -15.67 6.83
C GLY A 43 -20.00 -15.82 7.86
N SER A 44 -20.12 -14.86 8.79
CA SER A 44 -21.17 -14.84 9.83
C SER A 44 -22.36 -13.95 9.49
N GLY A 45 -22.32 -13.20 8.38
CA GLY A 45 -23.34 -12.23 7.99
C GLY A 45 -23.36 -10.94 8.83
N ARG A 46 -22.47 -10.80 9.82
CA ARG A 46 -22.39 -9.65 10.72
C ARG A 46 -21.70 -8.43 10.12
N SER A 47 -21.13 -8.52 8.93
CA SER A 47 -20.40 -7.40 8.30
C SER A 47 -21.27 -6.14 8.15
N LEU A 48 -22.58 -6.30 7.96
CA LEU A 48 -23.56 -5.20 7.88
C LEU A 48 -23.74 -4.47 9.23
N ASP A 49 -23.53 -5.15 10.35
CA ASP A 49 -23.71 -4.59 11.71
C ASP A 49 -22.66 -3.54 12.04
N TYR A 50 -21.51 -3.59 11.35
CA TYR A 50 -20.37 -2.70 11.62
C TYR A 50 -20.30 -1.49 10.69
N ASN A 51 -21.21 -1.34 9.72
CA ASN A 51 -21.22 -0.24 8.75
C ASN A 51 -19.83 0.05 8.15
N LEU A 52 -19.17 -0.99 7.62
CA LEU A 52 -17.80 -0.89 7.12
C LEU A 52 -17.75 -0.63 5.62
N THR A 53 -16.81 0.20 5.21
CA THR A 53 -16.38 0.27 3.80
C THR A 53 -15.00 -0.36 3.68
N ILE A 54 -14.90 -1.42 2.88
CA ILE A 54 -13.65 -2.13 2.62
C ILE A 54 -13.18 -1.73 1.23
N LEU A 55 -12.06 -1.03 1.18
CA LEU A 55 -11.41 -0.66 -0.08
C LEU A 55 -10.54 -1.83 -0.58
N PRO A 56 -10.42 -2.00 -1.90
CA PRO A 56 -9.63 -3.08 -2.47
C PRO A 56 -8.13 -2.87 -2.19
N PRO A 57 -7.31 -3.93 -2.17
CA PRO A 57 -5.86 -3.82 -1.94
C PRO A 57 -5.17 -2.80 -2.84
N GLU A 58 -5.61 -2.64 -4.09
CA GLU A 58 -5.08 -1.70 -5.08
C GLU A 58 -5.11 -0.25 -4.60
N ALA A 59 -6.04 0.11 -3.70
CA ALA A 59 -6.14 1.45 -3.14
C ALA A 59 -4.91 1.83 -2.28
N PHE A 60 -4.19 0.85 -1.72
CA PHE A 60 -3.07 1.07 -0.79
C PHE A 60 -1.80 0.27 -1.09
N TYR A 61 -1.93 -0.85 -1.80
CA TYR A 61 -0.87 -1.77 -2.20
C TYR A 61 -0.95 -2.07 -3.71
N PRO A 62 -0.96 -1.03 -4.58
CA PRO A 62 -1.07 -1.21 -6.03
C PRO A 62 0.17 -1.88 -6.65
N LEU A 63 1.30 -1.92 -5.92
CA LEU A 63 2.58 -2.39 -6.41
C LEU A 63 3.13 -3.55 -5.58
N ASP A 64 3.64 -4.57 -6.28
CA ASP A 64 4.29 -5.73 -5.68
C ASP A 64 5.69 -5.39 -5.16
N TRP A 65 5.95 -5.73 -3.90
CA TRP A 65 7.24 -5.53 -3.22
C TRP A 65 8.43 -6.20 -3.93
N ILE A 66 8.21 -7.29 -4.67
CA ILE A 66 9.24 -7.98 -5.47
C ILE A 66 9.73 -7.07 -6.60
N ARG A 67 8.81 -6.31 -7.20
CA ARG A 67 9.08 -5.46 -8.37
C ARG A 67 9.32 -4.00 -8.02
N ILE A 68 9.38 -3.67 -6.73
CA ILE A 68 9.52 -2.29 -6.26
C ILE A 68 10.76 -1.59 -6.81
N HIS A 69 11.84 -2.31 -7.11
CA HIS A 69 13.04 -1.71 -7.72
C HIS A 69 12.79 -1.06 -9.10
N ARG A 70 11.78 -1.55 -9.85
CA ARG A 70 11.50 -1.07 -11.20
C ARG A 70 10.95 0.35 -11.20
N ILE A 71 10.17 0.73 -10.18
CA ILE A 71 9.57 2.06 -10.10
C ILE A 71 10.59 3.15 -9.73
N PHE A 72 11.81 2.78 -9.32
CA PHE A 72 12.91 3.70 -9.03
C PHE A 72 13.87 3.87 -10.21
N ARG A 73 13.87 2.97 -11.20
CA ARG A 73 14.87 2.96 -12.27
C ARG A 73 14.55 4.01 -13.34
N LYS A 74 15.58 4.75 -13.77
CA LYS A 74 15.52 5.63 -14.95
C LYS A 74 15.27 4.78 -16.21
N PRO A 75 14.24 5.07 -17.02
CA PRO A 75 14.03 4.36 -18.27
C PRO A 75 15.13 4.73 -19.27
N GLU A 76 15.73 3.73 -19.91
CA GLU A 76 16.80 3.92 -20.90
C GLU A 76 16.34 3.67 -22.34
N ARG A 77 15.17 3.05 -22.51
CA ARG A 77 14.59 2.68 -23.80
C ARG A 77 13.15 3.15 -23.88
N GLU A 78 12.67 3.39 -25.10
CA GLU A 78 11.29 3.79 -25.36
C GLU A 78 10.26 2.83 -24.73
N SER A 79 10.53 1.51 -24.78
CA SER A 79 9.67 0.51 -24.15
C SER A 79 9.62 0.63 -22.62
N GLU A 80 10.72 1.03 -21.99
CA GLU A 80 10.78 1.27 -20.54
C GLU A 80 10.03 2.56 -20.18
N SER A 81 10.18 3.62 -20.98
CA SER A 81 9.42 4.87 -20.82
C SER A 81 7.91 4.62 -20.96
N LYS A 82 7.50 3.81 -21.94
CA LYS A 82 6.08 3.42 -22.08
C LYS A 82 5.57 2.63 -20.87
N ALA A 83 6.40 1.78 -20.28
CA ALA A 83 6.02 1.04 -19.07
C ALA A 83 5.85 1.98 -17.85
N VAL A 84 6.65 3.05 -17.75
CA VAL A 84 6.46 4.09 -16.73
C VAL A 84 5.09 4.75 -16.89
N GLU A 85 4.74 5.19 -18.10
CA GLU A 85 3.43 5.83 -18.37
C GLU A 85 2.25 4.90 -18.09
N ILE A 86 2.35 3.62 -18.48
CA ILE A 86 1.32 2.62 -18.15
C ILE A 86 1.16 2.49 -16.63
N THR A 87 2.27 2.37 -15.90
CA THR A 87 2.24 2.23 -14.44
C THR A 87 1.60 3.45 -13.78
N LEU A 88 1.96 4.67 -14.19
CA LEU A 88 1.37 5.90 -13.66
C LEU A 88 -0.14 5.97 -13.94
N ASN A 89 -0.56 5.66 -15.16
CA ASN A 89 -1.97 5.60 -15.52
C ASN A 89 -2.74 4.55 -14.71
N GLU A 90 -2.16 3.38 -14.45
CA GLU A 90 -2.78 2.36 -13.60
C GLU A 90 -2.94 2.87 -12.16
N LEU A 91 -1.94 3.57 -11.61
CA LEU A 91 -2.04 4.14 -10.26
C LEU A 91 -3.17 5.18 -10.17
N ILE A 92 -3.27 6.07 -11.16
CA ILE A 92 -4.29 7.13 -11.19
C ILE A 92 -5.69 6.56 -11.41
N THR A 93 -5.85 5.65 -12.38
CA THR A 93 -7.18 5.13 -12.79
C THR A 93 -7.80 4.20 -11.75
N ARG A 94 -7.00 3.56 -10.90
CA ARG A 94 -7.48 2.63 -9.86
C ARG A 94 -7.80 3.30 -8.52
N GLU A 95 -7.91 4.63 -8.50
CA GLU A 95 -8.15 5.40 -7.26
C GLU A 95 -7.15 5.06 -6.15
N THR A 96 -5.88 4.88 -6.53
CA THR A 96 -4.80 4.61 -5.58
C THR A 96 -4.63 5.82 -4.66
N TYR A 97 -4.78 5.62 -3.35
CA TYR A 97 -4.54 6.66 -2.35
C TYR A 97 -3.11 6.68 -1.84
N ALA A 98 -2.44 5.52 -1.82
CA ALA A 98 -1.08 5.40 -1.30
C ALA A 98 -0.27 4.33 -2.02
N VAL A 99 1.05 4.57 -2.11
CA VAL A 99 2.04 3.58 -2.53
C VAL A 99 2.88 3.17 -1.32
N HIS A 100 2.79 1.90 -0.93
CA HIS A 100 3.58 1.36 0.16
C HIS A 100 5.02 1.06 -0.27
N LEU A 101 6.00 1.59 0.47
CA LEU A 101 7.42 1.33 0.24
C LEU A 101 8.01 0.50 1.38
N TRP A 102 8.53 -0.68 1.06
CA TRP A 102 9.20 -1.54 2.04
C TRP A 102 10.62 -1.07 2.29
N ASN A 103 10.87 -0.43 3.42
CA ASN A 103 12.19 0.12 3.80
C ASN A 103 13.36 -0.86 3.58
N LYS A 104 13.18 -2.15 3.92
CA LYS A 104 14.22 -3.19 3.69
C LYS A 104 14.63 -3.33 2.22
N ARG A 105 13.73 -3.02 1.29
CA ARG A 105 13.91 -3.13 -0.16
C ARG A 105 14.21 -1.77 -0.82
N SER A 106 13.61 -0.68 -0.34
CA SER A 106 13.64 0.61 -1.01
C SER A 106 14.70 1.58 -0.50
N ARG A 107 15.19 1.45 0.75
CA ARG A 107 16.04 2.48 1.39
C ARG A 107 17.35 2.80 0.66
N GLN A 108 17.86 1.87 -0.12
CA GLN A 108 19.13 2.03 -0.86
C GLN A 108 18.91 2.38 -2.34
N LEU A 109 17.65 2.43 -2.79
CA LEU A 109 17.34 2.72 -4.17
C LEU A 109 17.37 4.23 -4.39
N ALA A 110 18.27 4.68 -5.26
CA ALA A 110 18.22 6.05 -5.76
C ALA A 110 17.01 6.24 -6.68
N ILE A 111 16.39 7.41 -6.62
CA ILE A 111 15.29 7.77 -7.51
C ILE A 111 15.90 8.22 -8.84
N GLY A 112 15.79 7.36 -9.85
CA GLY A 112 16.21 7.70 -11.20
C GLY A 112 15.30 8.74 -11.82
N GLU A 113 15.89 9.69 -12.54
CA GLU A 113 15.15 10.68 -13.34
C GLU A 113 14.15 9.99 -14.29
N GLY A 114 12.94 10.53 -14.39
CA GLY A 114 11.89 9.98 -15.26
C GLY A 114 11.31 8.63 -14.81
N SER A 115 11.74 8.08 -13.69
CA SER A 115 11.13 6.89 -13.10
C SER A 115 9.70 7.18 -12.60
N VAL A 116 8.92 6.12 -12.35
CA VAL A 116 7.58 6.24 -11.74
C VAL A 116 7.65 7.01 -10.41
N MET A 117 8.65 6.72 -9.56
CA MET A 117 8.82 7.43 -8.29
C MET A 117 9.17 8.90 -8.49
N ALA A 118 10.04 9.24 -9.45
CA ALA A 118 10.36 10.63 -9.75
C ALA A 118 9.11 11.40 -10.19
N ARG A 119 8.28 10.79 -11.05
CA ARG A 119 7.02 11.37 -11.53
C ARG A 119 6.00 11.55 -10.42
N LEU A 120 5.77 10.53 -9.60
CA LEU A 120 4.85 10.62 -8.45
C LEU A 120 5.26 11.73 -7.46
N ILE A 121 6.55 11.86 -7.18
CA ILE A 121 7.06 12.93 -6.31
C ILE A 121 6.87 14.30 -6.97
N SER A 122 7.24 14.43 -8.24
CA SER A 122 7.10 15.71 -8.96
C SER A 122 5.64 16.16 -9.08
N GLU A 123 4.69 15.25 -9.21
CA GLU A 123 3.28 15.56 -9.45
C GLU A 123 2.47 15.74 -8.16
N HIS A 124 2.85 15.05 -7.07
CA HIS A 124 2.03 14.97 -5.86
C HIS A 124 2.74 15.43 -4.57
N CYS A 125 4.05 15.72 -4.61
CA CYS A 125 4.73 16.13 -3.39
C CYS A 125 4.39 17.57 -3.00
N VAL A 126 3.80 17.74 -1.82
CA VAL A 126 3.48 19.05 -1.25
C VAL A 126 4.69 19.67 -0.53
N ILE A 127 5.60 18.84 0.00
CA ILE A 127 6.77 19.26 0.78
C ILE A 127 8.00 18.48 0.32
N CYS A 128 8.63 18.93 -0.77
CA CYS A 128 9.85 18.34 -1.30
C CYS A 128 10.92 19.40 -1.61
N GLN A 129 12.19 19.02 -1.42
CA GLN A 129 13.32 19.69 -2.05
C GLN A 129 13.75 18.83 -3.23
N ASP A 130 13.75 19.37 -4.44
CA ASP A 130 14.22 18.67 -5.64
C ASP A 130 15.71 18.32 -5.47
N ARG A 131 15.99 17.06 -5.11
CA ARG A 131 17.34 16.51 -5.02
C ARG A 131 17.49 15.37 -6.02
N TYR A 132 17.60 15.74 -7.29
CA TYR A 132 18.00 14.80 -8.32
C TYR A 132 19.49 14.49 -8.16
N VAL A 133 19.85 13.19 -8.13
CA VAL A 133 21.25 12.76 -8.25
C VAL A 133 21.55 12.68 -9.74
N SER A 134 22.46 13.55 -10.20
CA SER A 134 23.01 13.59 -11.56
C SER A 134 23.80 12.34 -11.91
#